data_AF-E4X4W7-F1
#
_entry.id   AF-E4X4W7-F1
#
_cell.length_a   1.000
_cell.length_b   1.000
_cell.length_c   1.000
_cell.angle_alpha   90.00
_cell.angle_beta   90.00
_cell.angle_gamma   90.00
#
_symmetry.space_group_name_H-M   'P 1'
#
loop_
_entity.id
_entity.type
_entity.pdbx_description
1 polymer ?
#
loop_
_entity_poly.entity_id
_entity_poly.type
_entity_poly.pdbx_seq_one_letter_code
_entity_poly.pdbx_strand_id
1 'polypeptide(L)'
;MQGHFYGHLDFALDNTIYMFTAGRYEYRNKGIDLFIEALARLNKKLMDEQSDVTVAAFMIFNGKTNSFNVESLEGQSQSKALIESTRKLQERIGQRIYQSVTQGHIPEASEIIGDEDMYEIKSKVYGAEGRPLPPITTHNLVNDAKDPVLSKLRACKLHNNWWDRVKVIFHPEFLKPTNPLLPMDYMEFARGCHLGVFPSYYEPWGYTPAECTVMGIPSVTTNLSGYGCWMEEHIENAWQYGTYIIDRRYPAFEKAAEDLADNMLGFCKQTRRQRIIQRNRTERLSDFLDWKNLGRYYTEARKLALARVLPDNIQEEIELLHKSKMSSFKRAPSLANLSIAASPFNSRPASRHASHDDDEDEEQNNNEPIEDIYDDDGTLMFSKDMNDVEEGIKNTRVY
;
A
#
# COMPACT_ATOMS: atom_id res chain seq x y z
N MET A 1 6.79 -4.49 13.21
CA MET A 1 8.11 -4.66 12.56
C MET A 1 9.24 -4.75 13.56
N GLN A 2 9.53 -3.70 14.33
CA GLN A 2 10.65 -3.67 15.29
C GLN A 2 10.66 -4.87 16.26
N GLY A 3 9.51 -5.22 16.85
CA GLY A 3 9.42 -6.40 17.72
C GLY A 3 9.60 -7.74 16.99
N HIS A 4 9.07 -7.88 15.77
CA HIS A 4 9.15 -9.13 14.99
C HIS A 4 10.57 -9.41 14.47
N PHE A 5 11.31 -8.35 14.13
CA PHE A 5 12.70 -8.40 13.66
C PHE A 5 13.68 -7.99 14.76
N TYR A 6 13.30 -8.11 16.03
CA TYR A 6 14.19 -7.75 17.13
C TYR A 6 15.47 -8.60 17.10
N GLY A 7 16.63 -7.94 17.20
CA GLY A 7 17.95 -8.55 17.01
C GLY A 7 18.38 -8.76 15.54
N HIS A 8 17.48 -8.52 14.58
CA HIS A 8 17.69 -8.74 13.15
C HIS A 8 17.21 -7.55 12.30
N LEU A 9 17.06 -6.37 12.90
CA LEU A 9 16.61 -5.17 12.18
C LEU A 9 17.83 -4.50 11.53
N ASP A 10 18.27 -5.09 10.43
CA ASP A 10 19.42 -4.66 9.62
C ASP A 10 19.05 -3.81 8.40
N PHE A 11 17.80 -3.35 8.33
CA PHE A 11 17.25 -2.55 7.25
C PHE A 11 16.50 -1.31 7.75
N ALA A 12 16.52 -0.24 6.95
CA ALA A 12 15.84 1.01 7.28
C ALA A 12 14.33 0.91 7.09
N LEU A 13 13.56 1.20 8.14
CA LEU A 13 12.08 1.21 8.06
C LEU A 13 11.55 2.30 7.12
N ASP A 14 12.25 3.43 7.00
CA ASP A 14 11.89 4.51 6.08
C ASP A 14 12.03 4.12 4.60
N ASN A 15 12.90 3.15 4.30
CA ASN A 15 13.06 2.55 2.97
C ASN A 15 12.47 1.13 2.89
N THR A 16 11.44 0.86 3.72
CA THR A 16 10.70 -0.41 3.69
C THR A 16 9.31 -0.23 3.10
N ILE A 17 8.99 -1.05 2.10
CA ILE A 17 7.68 -1.10 1.45
C ILE A 17 6.87 -2.25 2.04
N TYR A 18 5.69 -1.91 2.56
CA TYR A 18 4.72 -2.88 3.08
C TYR A 18 3.77 -3.32 1.98
N MET A 19 3.87 -4.59 1.60
CA MET A 19 2.95 -5.24 0.68
C MET A 19 2.06 -6.20 1.47
N PHE A 20 0.80 -6.36 1.08
CA PHE A 20 -0.06 -7.31 1.77
C PHE A 20 -1.02 -8.03 0.84
N THR A 21 -1.38 -9.24 1.23
CA THR A 21 -2.51 -9.98 0.67
C THR A 21 -3.42 -10.41 1.83
N ALA A 22 -4.73 -10.42 1.59
CA ALA A 22 -5.70 -10.72 2.64
C ALA A 22 -6.97 -11.37 2.09
N GLY A 23 -7.67 -12.11 2.94
CA GLY A 23 -9.02 -12.61 2.65
C GLY A 23 -9.30 -13.99 3.23
N ARG A 24 -10.18 -14.73 2.56
CA ARG A 24 -10.44 -16.14 2.88
C ARG A 24 -9.21 -16.98 2.58
N TYR A 25 -8.97 -18.01 3.38
CA TYR A 25 -7.78 -18.84 3.23
C TYR A 25 -7.92 -19.86 2.08
N GLU A 26 -7.88 -19.36 0.84
CA GLU A 26 -8.04 -20.15 -0.39
C GLU A 26 -6.76 -20.08 -1.24
N TYR A 27 -5.83 -20.99 -0.98
CA TYR A 27 -4.46 -20.96 -1.51
C TYR A 27 -4.34 -20.68 -3.02
N ARG A 28 -5.13 -21.38 -3.86
CA ARG A 28 -5.11 -21.21 -5.32
C ARG A 28 -6.06 -20.10 -5.81
N ASN A 29 -7.29 -20.05 -5.29
CA ASN A 29 -8.29 -19.10 -5.78
C ASN A 29 -7.87 -17.66 -5.53
N LYS A 30 -7.30 -17.37 -4.35
CA LYS A 30 -6.78 -16.05 -3.98
C LYS A 30 -5.36 -15.78 -4.51
N GLY A 31 -4.78 -16.74 -5.23
CA GLY A 31 -3.46 -16.58 -5.84
C GLY A 31 -2.30 -16.49 -4.83
N ILE A 32 -2.44 -17.07 -3.65
CA ILE A 32 -1.40 -17.02 -2.60
C ILE A 32 -0.15 -17.77 -3.10
N ASP A 33 -0.35 -18.84 -3.85
CA ASP A 33 0.69 -19.58 -4.57
C ASP A 33 1.49 -18.69 -5.53
N LEU A 34 0.79 -17.88 -6.33
CA LEU A 34 1.40 -16.96 -7.30
C LEU A 34 2.11 -15.81 -6.59
N PHE A 35 1.51 -15.27 -5.53
CA PHE A 35 2.11 -14.19 -4.75
C PHE A 35 3.46 -14.61 -4.14
N ILE A 36 3.53 -15.77 -3.49
CA ILE A 36 4.78 -16.26 -2.88
C ILE A 36 5.85 -16.50 -3.93
N GLU A 37 5.49 -17.08 -5.08
CA GLU A 37 6.44 -17.28 -6.19
C GLU A 37 6.99 -15.94 -6.70
N ALA A 38 6.13 -14.95 -6.91
CA ALA A 38 6.52 -13.63 -7.36
C ALA A 38 7.38 -12.88 -6.32
N LEU A 39 7.12 -13.06 -5.01
CA LEU A 39 7.98 -12.52 -3.94
C LEU A 39 9.39 -13.12 -3.98
N ALA A 40 9.53 -14.42 -4.27
CA ALA A 40 10.84 -15.05 -4.39
C ALA A 40 11.64 -14.49 -5.57
N ARG A 41 10.97 -14.23 -6.71
CA ARG A 41 11.58 -13.58 -7.87
C ARG A 41 11.92 -12.12 -7.62
N LEU A 42 11.04 -11.40 -6.95
CA LEU A 42 11.28 -10.02 -6.51
C LEU A 42 12.50 -9.95 -5.59
N ASN A 43 12.63 -10.87 -4.63
CA ASN A 43 13.80 -10.96 -3.75
C ASN A 43 15.07 -11.08 -4.57
N LYS A 44 15.10 -12.01 -5.53
CA LYS A 44 16.23 -12.18 -6.43
C LYS A 44 16.53 -10.91 -7.23
N LYS A 45 15.53 -10.30 -7.87
CA LYS A 45 15.70 -9.06 -8.65
C LYS A 45 16.26 -7.91 -7.80
N LEU A 46 15.74 -7.71 -6.58
CA LEU A 46 16.25 -6.67 -5.67
C LEU A 46 17.69 -6.94 -5.21
N MET A 47 18.05 -8.21 -4.98
CA MET A 47 19.43 -8.59 -4.65
C MET A 47 20.38 -8.38 -5.85
N ASP A 48 19.96 -8.80 -7.05
CA ASP A 48 20.74 -8.67 -8.28
C ASP A 48 20.96 -7.18 -8.65
N GLU A 49 19.96 -6.32 -8.42
CA GLU A 49 20.05 -4.87 -8.60
C GLU A 49 20.75 -4.15 -7.42
N GLN A 50 21.17 -4.87 -6.38
CA GLN A 50 21.74 -4.31 -5.14
C GLN A 50 20.87 -3.19 -4.54
N SER A 51 19.55 -3.33 -4.66
CA SER A 51 18.59 -2.33 -4.18
C SER A 51 18.70 -2.16 -2.67
N ASP A 52 18.61 -0.91 -2.22
CA ASP A 52 18.54 -0.51 -0.82
C ASP A 52 17.11 -0.57 -0.24
N VAL A 53 16.11 -0.86 -1.07
CA VAL A 53 14.70 -1.03 -0.68
C VAL A 53 14.46 -2.38 -0.05
N THR A 54 13.74 -2.42 1.07
CA THR A 54 13.27 -3.67 1.70
C THR A 54 11.77 -3.82 1.48
N VAL A 55 11.29 -5.02 1.19
CA VAL A 55 9.86 -5.32 1.11
C VAL A 55 9.48 -6.17 2.30
N ALA A 56 8.45 -5.79 3.04
CA ALA A 56 7.82 -6.63 4.06
C ALA A 56 6.42 -7.03 3.58
N ALA A 57 6.28 -8.31 3.25
CA ALA A 57 5.09 -8.90 2.66
C ALA A 57 4.25 -9.63 3.71
N PHE A 58 3.05 -9.10 3.97
CA PHE A 58 2.09 -9.65 4.91
C PHE A 58 1.08 -10.55 4.21
N MET A 59 0.78 -11.70 4.82
CA MET A 59 -0.27 -12.61 4.39
C MET A 59 -1.28 -12.75 5.53
N ILE A 60 -2.46 -12.14 5.40
CA ILE A 60 -3.50 -12.10 6.44
C ILE A 60 -4.65 -13.03 6.05
N PHE A 61 -4.65 -14.25 6.58
CA PHE A 61 -5.67 -15.26 6.27
C PHE A 61 -6.11 -15.96 7.55
N ASN A 62 -7.36 -16.38 7.65
CA ASN A 62 -7.80 -17.12 8.85
C ASN A 62 -7.44 -18.61 8.74
N GLY A 63 -6.42 -19.04 9.49
CA GLY A 63 -5.93 -20.41 9.55
C GLY A 63 -6.28 -21.12 10.87
N LYS A 64 -6.11 -22.44 10.91
CA LYS A 64 -6.26 -23.21 12.16
C LYS A 64 -4.97 -23.13 12.97
N THR A 65 -5.03 -22.47 14.12
CA THR A 65 -3.86 -22.19 14.97
C THR A 65 -4.08 -22.57 16.42
N ASN A 66 -2.98 -22.74 17.16
CA ASN A 66 -2.90 -22.96 18.59
C ASN A 66 -2.14 -21.79 19.22
N SER A 67 -2.81 -20.65 19.40
CA SER A 67 -2.22 -19.41 19.94
C SER A 67 -1.04 -18.86 19.11
N PHE A 68 -0.48 -17.75 19.58
CA PHE A 68 0.73 -17.14 19.03
C PHE A 68 1.96 -18.00 19.34
N ASN A 69 2.99 -17.90 18.50
CA ASN A 69 4.28 -18.48 18.83
C ASN A 69 4.98 -17.64 19.92
N VAL A 70 5.89 -18.28 20.65
CA VAL A 70 6.57 -17.64 21.79
C VAL A 70 7.50 -16.55 21.26
N GLU A 71 8.15 -16.80 20.13
CA GLU A 71 9.12 -15.92 19.50
C GLU A 71 8.51 -14.56 19.13
N SER A 72 7.32 -14.52 18.52
CA SER A 72 6.67 -13.25 18.17
C SER A 72 6.21 -12.49 19.41
N LEU A 73 5.71 -13.17 20.45
CA LEU A 73 5.29 -12.51 21.70
C LEU A 73 6.49 -11.93 22.46
N GLU A 74 7.57 -12.70 22.59
CA GLU A 74 8.79 -12.26 23.23
C GLU A 74 9.44 -11.09 22.48
N GLY A 75 9.47 -11.14 21.14
CA GLY A 75 9.99 -10.04 20.33
C GLY A 75 9.26 -8.72 20.58
N GLN A 76 7.92 -8.75 20.67
CA GLN A 76 7.12 -7.57 21.01
C GLN A 76 7.34 -7.10 22.44
N SER A 77 7.38 -8.02 23.41
CA SER A 77 7.62 -7.69 24.81
C SER A 77 8.98 -7.02 25.02
N GLN A 78 10.04 -7.57 24.43
CA GLN A 78 11.40 -7.03 24.53
C GLN A 78 11.53 -5.69 23.82
N SER A 79 10.97 -5.54 22.62
CA SER A 79 10.96 -4.26 21.90
C SER A 79 10.21 -3.18 22.69
N LYS A 80 9.06 -3.50 23.31
CA LYS A 80 8.34 -2.57 24.18
C LYS A 80 9.13 -2.19 25.43
N ALA A 81 9.82 -3.15 26.04
CA ALA A 81 10.69 -2.89 27.19
C ALA A 81 11.89 -2.00 26.82
N LEU A 82 12.45 -2.16 25.62
CA LEU A 82 13.51 -1.30 25.09
C LEU A 82 13.00 0.12 24.88
N ILE A 83 11.86 0.30 24.22
CA ILE A 83 11.24 1.63 24.01
C ILE A 83 11.02 2.35 25.34
N GLU A 84 10.50 1.66 26.36
CA GLU A 84 10.26 2.26 27.67
C GLU A 84 11.56 2.62 28.40
N SER A 85 12.61 1.80 28.29
CA SER A 85 13.94 2.10 28.86
C SER A 85 14.56 3.33 28.16
N THR A 86 14.50 3.40 26.83
CA THR A 86 14.97 4.56 26.06
C THR A 86 14.20 5.84 26.39
N ARG A 87 12.88 5.75 26.62
CA ARG A 87 12.04 6.89 27.02
C ARG A 87 12.48 7.46 28.38
N LYS A 88 12.72 6.59 29.37
CA LYS A 88 13.23 7.00 30.69
C LYS A 88 14.62 7.63 30.59
N LEU A 89 15.49 7.06 29.76
CA LEU A 89 16.80 7.65 29.50
C LEU A 89 16.68 9.05 28.88
N GLN A 90 15.80 9.24 27.91
CA GLN A 90 15.54 10.55 27.31
C GLN A 90 15.07 11.58 28.36
N GLU A 91 14.20 11.18 29.29
CA GLU A 91 13.78 12.04 30.41
C GLU A 91 14.97 12.42 31.31
N ARG A 92 15.85 11.46 31.65
CA ARG A 92 17.07 11.73 32.44
C ARG A 92 18.03 12.67 31.71
N ILE A 93 18.27 12.42 30.42
CA ILE A 93 19.10 13.26 29.55
C ILE A 93 18.57 14.70 29.54
N GLY A 94 17.27 14.89 29.33
CA GLY A 94 16.64 16.20 29.32
C GLY A 94 16.81 16.94 30.65
N GLN A 95 16.67 16.24 31.78
CA GLN A 95 16.90 16.82 33.11
C GLN A 95 18.34 17.27 33.33
N ARG A 96 19.33 16.45 32.93
CA ARG A 96 20.76 16.78 33.07
C ARG A 96 21.15 17.98 32.21
N ILE A 97 20.68 18.03 30.96
CA ILE A 97 20.89 19.18 30.08
C ILE A 97 20.30 20.45 30.70
N TYR A 98 19.04 20.41 31.14
CA TYR A 98 18.37 21.55 31.76
C TYR A 98 19.12 22.06 33.00
N GLN A 99 19.57 21.14 33.86
CA GLN A 99 20.33 21.49 35.05
C GLN A 99 21.66 22.17 34.72
N SER A 100 22.43 21.64 33.75
CA SER A 100 23.71 22.21 33.34
C SER A 100 23.55 23.61 32.75
N VAL A 101 22.59 23.79 31.84
CA VAL A 101 22.31 25.08 31.19
C VAL A 101 21.85 26.12 32.21
N THR A 102 21.01 25.72 33.17
CA THR A 102 20.55 26.62 34.26
C THR A 102 21.71 27.07 35.15
N GLN A 103 22.75 26.24 35.29
CA GLN A 103 23.96 26.58 36.00
C GLN A 103 24.96 27.40 35.16
N GLY A 104 24.66 27.70 33.89
CA GLY A 104 25.53 28.45 32.99
C GLY A 104 26.68 27.63 32.40
N HIS A 105 26.60 26.30 32.44
CA HIS A 105 27.61 25.38 31.91
C HIS A 105 27.06 24.61 30.71
N ILE A 106 27.87 24.46 29.66
CA ILE A 106 27.53 23.60 28.51
C ILE A 106 27.91 22.17 28.91
N PRO A 107 26.94 21.22 28.96
CA PRO A 107 27.21 19.87 29.43
C PRO A 107 28.05 19.07 28.44
N GLU A 108 28.99 18.29 28.95
CA GLU A 108 29.80 17.35 28.16
C GLU A 108 29.05 16.03 27.91
N ALA A 109 29.45 15.27 26.87
CA ALA A 109 28.75 14.02 26.49
C ALA A 109 28.65 13.00 27.64
N SER A 110 29.69 12.89 28.48
CA SER A 110 29.74 12.00 29.65
C SER A 110 28.85 12.48 30.80
N GLU A 111 28.52 13.76 30.86
CA GLU A 111 27.59 14.32 31.86
C GLU A 111 26.14 14.10 31.44
N ILE A 112 25.90 13.98 30.13
CA ILE A 112 24.58 13.72 29.57
C ILE A 112 24.24 12.22 29.63
N ILE A 113 25.17 11.34 29.23
CA ILE A 113 25.00 9.88 29.25
C ILE A 113 26.06 9.27 30.16
N GLY A 114 25.65 8.80 31.34
CA GLY A 114 26.55 8.19 32.31
C GLY A 114 26.78 6.70 32.08
N ASP A 115 27.74 6.13 32.82
CA ASP A 115 28.09 4.71 32.72
C ASP A 115 26.93 3.77 33.07
N GLU A 116 26.08 4.15 34.03
CA GLU A 116 24.88 3.38 34.39
C GLU A 116 23.88 3.29 33.23
N ASP A 117 23.68 4.41 32.52
CA ASP A 117 22.81 4.46 31.33
C ASP A 117 23.37 3.55 30.23
N MET A 118 24.68 3.63 30.01
CA MET A 118 25.36 2.82 29.01
C MET A 118 25.32 1.34 29.34
N TYR A 119 25.44 0.97 30.62
CA TYR A 119 25.28 -0.41 31.08
C TYR A 119 23.84 -0.92 30.85
N GLU A 120 22.83 -0.10 31.16
CA GLU A 120 21.42 -0.44 30.93
C GLU A 120 21.16 -0.72 29.44
N ILE A 121 21.61 0.17 28.55
CA ILE A 121 21.49 -0.01 27.09
C ILE A 121 22.22 -1.27 26.63
N LYS A 122 23.48 -1.44 27.01
CA LYS A 122 24.29 -2.61 26.62
C LYS A 122 23.62 -3.92 27.03
N SER A 123 23.11 -3.99 28.25
CA SER A 123 22.36 -5.16 28.74
C SER A 123 21.16 -5.50 27.86
N LYS A 124 20.41 -4.49 27.38
CA LYS A 124 19.30 -4.70 26.44
C LYS A 124 19.75 -5.13 25.05
N VAL A 125 20.88 -4.63 24.55
CA VAL A 125 21.43 -5.03 23.25
C VAL A 125 21.93 -6.46 23.28
N TYR A 126 22.73 -6.83 24.29
CA TYR A 126 23.24 -8.20 24.42
C TYR A 126 22.13 -9.24 24.67
N GLY A 127 21.01 -8.83 25.28
CA GLY A 127 19.81 -9.67 25.40
C GLY A 127 19.17 -10.05 24.05
N ALA A 128 19.52 -9.37 22.96
CA ALA A 128 19.05 -9.65 21.61
C ALA A 128 19.95 -10.60 20.81
N GLU A 129 21.18 -10.86 21.28
CA GLU A 129 22.14 -11.70 20.55
C GLU A 129 21.74 -13.18 20.58
N GLY A 130 22.07 -13.90 19.50
CA GLY A 130 21.86 -15.35 19.40
C GLY A 130 20.41 -15.81 19.23
N ARG A 131 19.47 -14.89 18.94
CA ARG A 131 18.08 -15.25 18.63
C ARG A 131 17.99 -15.97 17.28
N PRO A 132 17.00 -16.87 17.11
CA PRO A 132 16.74 -17.47 15.80
C PRO A 132 16.29 -16.41 14.80
N LEU A 133 16.33 -16.76 13.51
CA LEU A 133 15.82 -15.90 12.44
C LEU A 133 14.35 -15.48 12.71
N PRO A 134 13.95 -14.26 12.29
CA PRO A 134 12.58 -13.78 12.43
C PRO A 134 11.58 -14.78 11.84
N PRO A 135 10.59 -15.26 12.60
CA PRO A 135 9.73 -16.34 12.15
C PRO A 135 8.87 -15.90 10.97
N ILE A 136 8.68 -16.79 9.99
CA ILE A 136 7.85 -16.52 8.80
C ILE A 136 6.35 -16.53 9.11
N THR A 137 5.96 -16.98 10.30
CA THR A 137 4.57 -16.93 10.80
C THR A 137 4.52 -16.47 12.25
N THR A 138 3.39 -15.90 12.66
CA THR A 138 3.17 -15.36 14.00
C THR A 138 2.45 -16.34 14.96
N HIS A 139 1.97 -17.48 14.47
CA HIS A 139 1.17 -18.43 15.25
C HIS A 139 1.69 -19.86 15.10
N ASN A 140 1.32 -20.71 16.05
CA ASN A 140 1.54 -22.15 15.93
C ASN A 140 0.40 -22.75 15.09
N LEU A 141 0.65 -23.10 13.83
CA LEU A 141 -0.37 -23.76 13.01
C LEU A 141 -0.61 -25.20 13.48
N VAL A 142 -1.87 -25.63 13.47
CA VAL A 142 -2.25 -27.01 13.87
C VAL A 142 -1.58 -28.06 12.99
N ASN A 143 -1.39 -27.78 11.70
CA ASN A 143 -0.78 -28.68 10.73
C ASN A 143 0.26 -27.95 9.88
N ASP A 144 1.24 -27.36 10.56
CA ASP A 144 2.33 -26.57 9.97
C ASP A 144 2.97 -27.26 8.75
N ALA A 145 3.34 -28.53 8.87
CA ALA A 145 4.11 -29.24 7.83
C ALA A 145 3.32 -29.46 6.53
N LYS A 146 1.99 -29.43 6.58
CA LYS A 146 1.12 -29.59 5.39
C LYS A 146 0.42 -28.27 5.02
N ASP A 147 0.69 -27.19 5.74
CA ASP A 147 0.12 -25.89 5.42
C ASP A 147 0.70 -25.41 4.08
N PRO A 148 -0.14 -25.07 3.09
CA PRO A 148 0.33 -24.78 1.74
C PRO A 148 1.12 -23.47 1.66
N VAL A 149 0.83 -22.48 2.51
CA VAL A 149 1.58 -21.22 2.56
C VAL A 149 2.96 -21.45 3.13
N LEU A 150 3.05 -22.06 4.31
CA LEU A 150 4.34 -22.35 4.94
C LEU A 150 5.20 -23.28 4.09
N SER A 151 4.59 -24.32 3.50
CA SER A 151 5.29 -25.24 2.60
C SER A 151 5.87 -24.51 1.39
N LYS A 152 5.11 -23.57 0.80
CA LYS A 152 5.56 -22.80 -0.36
C LYS A 152 6.63 -21.77 0.01
N LEU A 153 6.50 -21.07 1.14
CA LEU A 153 7.54 -20.15 1.65
C LEU A 153 8.87 -20.88 1.85
N ARG A 154 8.83 -22.07 2.45
CA ARG A 154 9.99 -22.94 2.63
C ARG A 154 10.58 -23.43 1.31
N ALA A 155 9.73 -23.86 0.38
CA ALA A 155 10.15 -24.30 -0.95
C ALA A 155 10.83 -23.16 -1.74
N CYS A 156 10.33 -21.93 -1.60
CA CYS A 156 10.89 -20.72 -2.18
C CYS A 156 12.07 -20.14 -1.38
N LYS A 157 12.45 -20.76 -0.26
CA LYS A 157 13.54 -20.33 0.64
C LYS A 157 13.40 -18.91 1.19
N LEU A 158 12.17 -18.43 1.36
CA LEU A 158 11.87 -17.14 1.98
C LEU A 158 11.81 -17.34 3.50
N HIS A 159 12.96 -17.23 4.17
CA HIS A 159 13.12 -17.53 5.60
C HIS A 159 13.44 -16.28 6.45
N ASN A 160 13.34 -15.07 5.88
CA ASN A 160 13.73 -13.82 6.53
C ASN A 160 15.22 -13.79 6.93
N ASN A 161 16.11 -14.29 6.06
CA ASN A 161 17.54 -14.12 6.29
C ASN A 161 17.93 -12.64 6.25
N TRP A 162 19.07 -12.29 6.82
CA TRP A 162 19.58 -10.92 6.83
C TRP A 162 19.79 -10.37 5.39
N TRP A 163 20.32 -11.18 4.48
CA TRP A 163 20.51 -10.81 3.07
C TRP A 163 19.21 -10.73 2.24
N ASP A 164 18.09 -11.29 2.70
CA ASP A 164 16.84 -11.26 1.93
C ASP A 164 16.30 -9.83 1.87
N ARG A 165 16.10 -9.29 0.66
CA ARG A 165 15.46 -7.97 0.45
C ARG A 165 13.94 -8.03 0.64
N VAL A 166 13.35 -9.21 0.52
CA VAL A 166 11.93 -9.47 0.78
C VAL A 166 11.79 -10.28 2.06
N LYS A 167 11.17 -9.67 3.06
CA LYS A 167 10.79 -10.29 4.32
C LYS A 167 9.31 -10.69 4.25
N VAL A 168 8.96 -11.85 4.82
CA VAL A 168 7.62 -12.45 4.77
C VAL A 168 7.06 -12.64 6.18
N ILE A 169 5.77 -12.32 6.35
CA ILE A 169 5.06 -12.42 7.63
C ILE A 169 3.67 -13.02 7.36
N PHE A 170 3.52 -14.31 7.65
CA PHE A 170 2.23 -14.98 7.61
C PHE A 170 1.51 -14.84 8.95
N HIS A 171 0.40 -14.10 8.94
CA HIS A 171 -0.46 -13.90 10.11
C HIS A 171 -1.78 -14.67 9.92
N PRO A 172 -1.86 -15.93 10.39
CA PRO A 172 -3.00 -16.82 10.19
C PRO A 172 -4.23 -16.52 11.07
N GLU A 173 -4.51 -15.25 11.38
CA GLU A 173 -5.71 -14.81 12.11
C GLU A 173 -6.25 -13.51 11.46
N PHE A 174 -7.53 -13.18 11.66
CA PHE A 174 -8.01 -11.85 11.33
C PHE A 174 -7.49 -10.81 12.33
N LEU A 175 -7.15 -9.62 11.83
CA LEU A 175 -6.67 -8.51 12.62
C LEU A 175 -7.78 -7.96 13.52
N LYS A 176 -7.42 -7.64 14.76
CA LYS A 176 -8.29 -7.07 15.78
C LYS A 176 -7.47 -6.10 16.63
N PRO A 177 -8.06 -4.98 17.11
CA PRO A 177 -7.36 -4.05 18.00
C PRO A 177 -6.83 -4.68 19.30
N THR A 178 -7.41 -5.80 19.74
CA THR A 178 -6.99 -6.53 20.94
C THR A 178 -5.84 -7.51 20.69
N ASN A 179 -5.36 -7.65 19.45
CA ASN A 179 -4.29 -8.58 19.13
C ASN A 179 -2.95 -8.10 19.74
N PRO A 180 -2.22 -8.95 20.50
CA PRO A 180 -1.00 -8.54 21.18
C PRO A 180 0.19 -8.27 20.24
N LEU A 181 0.16 -8.78 19.01
CA LEU A 181 1.24 -8.61 18.04
C LEU A 181 1.00 -7.43 17.09
N LEU A 182 -0.25 -7.25 16.64
CA LEU A 182 -0.68 -6.21 15.71
C LEU A 182 -2.01 -5.61 16.21
N PRO A 183 -1.97 -4.69 17.20
CA PRO A 183 -3.15 -4.13 17.84
C PRO A 183 -3.83 -3.06 16.96
N MET A 184 -4.38 -3.48 15.82
CA MET A 184 -5.06 -2.63 14.86
C MET A 184 -6.18 -3.41 14.16
N ASP A 185 -7.15 -2.70 13.61
CA ASP A 185 -8.13 -3.31 12.72
C ASP A 185 -7.59 -3.49 11.28
N TYR A 186 -8.37 -4.17 10.44
CA TYR A 186 -7.98 -4.41 9.05
C TYR A 186 -7.83 -3.13 8.21
N MET A 187 -8.68 -2.12 8.44
CA MET A 187 -8.68 -0.89 7.65
C MET A 187 -7.49 0.00 8.02
N GLU A 188 -7.15 0.08 9.31
CA GLU A 188 -5.94 0.72 9.83
C GLU A 188 -4.68 0.06 9.25
N PHE A 189 -4.63 -1.27 9.30
CA PHE A 189 -3.54 -2.05 8.72
C PHE A 189 -3.37 -1.79 7.22
N ALA A 190 -4.45 -1.90 6.45
CA ALA A 190 -4.43 -1.69 5.02
C ALA A 190 -3.94 -0.27 4.69
N ARG A 191 -4.45 0.77 5.36
CA ARG A 191 -4.02 2.17 5.16
C ARG A 191 -2.54 2.41 5.46
N GLY A 192 -1.99 1.67 6.43
CA GLY A 192 -0.57 1.66 6.77
C GLY A 192 0.31 0.92 5.76
N CYS A 193 -0.28 0.08 4.90
CA CYS A 193 0.44 -0.59 3.82
C CYS A 193 0.62 0.32 2.59
N HIS A 194 1.53 -0.09 1.71
CA HIS A 194 1.87 0.64 0.50
C HIS A 194 1.21 0.06 -0.76
N LEU A 195 1.07 -1.28 -0.81
CA LEU A 195 0.51 -1.98 -1.96
C LEU A 195 -0.28 -3.21 -1.51
N GLY A 196 -1.53 -3.32 -1.94
CA GLY A 196 -2.32 -4.56 -1.85
C GLY A 196 -2.03 -5.48 -3.04
N VAL A 197 -1.81 -6.78 -2.82
CA VAL A 197 -1.47 -7.73 -3.89
C VAL A 197 -2.46 -8.90 -3.85
N PHE A 198 -3.41 -8.90 -4.78
CA PHE A 198 -4.52 -9.84 -4.86
C PHE A 198 -4.55 -10.54 -6.22
N PRO A 199 -3.55 -11.38 -6.54
CA PRO A 199 -3.41 -11.95 -7.86
C PRO A 199 -4.36 -13.14 -8.03
N SER A 200 -5.66 -12.98 -7.80
CA SER A 200 -6.64 -14.07 -7.74
C SER A 200 -6.81 -14.84 -9.06
N TYR A 201 -7.05 -16.14 -8.96
CA TYR A 201 -7.44 -17.01 -10.08
C TYR A 201 -8.96 -17.13 -10.21
N TYR A 202 -9.66 -17.19 -9.08
CA TYR A 202 -11.12 -17.23 -9.03
C TYR A 202 -11.63 -16.24 -7.99
N GLU A 203 -12.19 -15.14 -8.49
CA GLU A 203 -12.73 -14.07 -7.65
C GLU A 203 -13.90 -13.39 -8.38
N PRO A 204 -15.16 -13.77 -8.08
CA PRO A 204 -16.32 -13.29 -8.84
C PRO A 204 -16.46 -11.77 -8.86
N TRP A 205 -16.04 -11.10 -7.79
CA TRP A 205 -15.96 -9.65 -7.71
C TRP A 205 -14.53 -9.24 -7.34
N GLY A 206 -14.23 -9.11 -6.05
CA GLY A 206 -12.94 -8.59 -5.58
C GLY A 206 -13.15 -7.41 -4.67
N TYR A 207 -13.74 -7.65 -3.49
CA TYR A 207 -13.95 -6.60 -2.50
C TYR A 207 -12.64 -6.06 -1.96
N THR A 208 -11.65 -6.91 -1.73
CA THR A 208 -10.36 -6.53 -1.16
C THR A 208 -9.60 -5.49 -2.00
N PRO A 209 -9.39 -5.68 -3.32
CA PRO A 209 -8.82 -4.63 -4.15
C PRO A 209 -9.72 -3.38 -4.27
N ALA A 210 -11.05 -3.53 -4.30
CA ALA A 210 -11.97 -2.39 -4.31
C ALA A 210 -11.87 -1.54 -3.03
N GLU A 211 -11.80 -2.17 -1.86
CA GLU A 211 -11.57 -1.54 -0.56
C GLU A 211 -10.22 -0.81 -0.53
N CYS A 212 -9.17 -1.42 -1.08
CA CYS A 212 -7.87 -0.75 -1.25
C CYS A 212 -8.00 0.54 -2.07
N THR A 213 -8.72 0.51 -3.19
CA THR A 213 -8.97 1.71 -4.00
C THR A 213 -9.68 2.80 -3.21
N VAL A 214 -10.74 2.43 -2.48
CA VAL A 214 -11.51 3.37 -1.63
C VAL A 214 -10.62 3.99 -0.54
N MET A 215 -9.63 3.26 -0.04
CA MET A 215 -8.66 3.74 0.94
C MET A 215 -7.46 4.49 0.34
N GLY A 216 -7.40 4.69 -0.98
CA GLY A 216 -6.27 5.31 -1.67
C GLY A 216 -4.99 4.46 -1.61
N ILE A 217 -5.13 3.14 -1.58
CA ILE A 217 -4.02 2.18 -1.57
C ILE A 217 -3.95 1.52 -2.96
N PRO A 218 -2.84 1.69 -3.70
CA PRO A 218 -2.61 0.97 -4.94
C PRO A 218 -2.76 -0.53 -4.73
N SER A 219 -3.29 -1.23 -5.75
CA SER A 219 -3.46 -2.67 -5.68
C SER A 219 -3.14 -3.37 -6.99
N VAL A 220 -2.66 -4.61 -6.85
CA VAL A 220 -2.50 -5.55 -7.95
C VAL A 220 -3.69 -6.52 -7.92
N THR A 221 -4.33 -6.71 -9.07
CA THR A 221 -5.43 -7.63 -9.31
C THR A 221 -5.19 -8.41 -10.62
N THR A 222 -6.17 -9.16 -11.10
CA THR A 222 -6.07 -9.96 -12.33
C THR A 222 -7.25 -9.75 -13.26
N ASN A 223 -7.05 -10.02 -14.55
CA ASN A 223 -8.12 -10.06 -15.56
C ASN A 223 -9.05 -11.28 -15.45
N LEU A 224 -8.94 -12.06 -14.36
CA LEU A 224 -9.89 -13.12 -13.97
C LEU A 224 -10.76 -12.71 -12.78
N SER A 225 -10.43 -11.60 -12.10
CA SER A 225 -11.25 -11.04 -11.02
C SER A 225 -12.31 -10.11 -11.60
N GLY A 226 -13.53 -10.12 -11.04
CA GLY A 226 -14.60 -9.23 -11.48
C GLY A 226 -14.23 -7.75 -11.37
N TYR A 227 -13.52 -7.36 -10.31
CA TYR A 227 -12.98 -6.02 -10.11
C TYR A 227 -11.93 -5.69 -11.18
N GLY A 228 -11.00 -6.59 -11.48
CA GLY A 228 -10.00 -6.37 -12.53
C GLY A 228 -10.64 -6.20 -13.91
N CYS A 229 -11.58 -7.06 -14.28
CA CYS A 229 -12.35 -6.90 -15.53
C CYS A 229 -13.11 -5.57 -15.55
N TRP A 230 -13.76 -5.21 -14.45
CA TRP A 230 -14.48 -3.94 -14.33
C TRP A 230 -13.57 -2.73 -14.55
N MET A 231 -12.40 -2.71 -13.92
CA MET A 231 -11.43 -1.62 -14.06
C MET A 231 -10.84 -1.56 -15.46
N GLU A 232 -10.50 -2.71 -16.06
CA GLU A 232 -9.97 -2.82 -17.43
C GLU A 232 -10.97 -2.29 -18.48
N GLU A 233 -12.26 -2.56 -18.31
CA GLU A 233 -13.31 -2.08 -19.21
C GLU A 233 -13.56 -0.56 -19.12
N HIS A 234 -13.39 0.03 -17.93
CA HIS A 234 -13.80 1.41 -17.66
C HIS A 234 -12.65 2.42 -17.64
N ILE A 235 -11.42 1.97 -17.41
CA ILE A 235 -10.26 2.85 -17.20
C ILE A 235 -9.12 2.43 -18.13
N GLU A 236 -8.78 3.31 -19.07
CA GLU A 236 -7.56 3.17 -19.86
C GLU A 236 -6.34 3.40 -18.96
N ASN A 237 -5.30 2.57 -19.13
CA ASN A 237 -4.05 2.68 -18.37
C ASN A 237 -4.25 2.70 -16.84
N ALA A 238 -5.06 1.79 -16.31
CA ALA A 238 -5.41 1.72 -14.88
C ALA A 238 -4.20 1.71 -13.91
N TRP A 239 -3.03 1.26 -14.37
CA TRP A 239 -1.78 1.27 -13.60
C TRP A 239 -1.33 2.69 -13.19
N GLN A 240 -1.63 3.71 -14.00
CA GLN A 240 -1.33 5.12 -13.68
C GLN A 240 -2.13 5.63 -12.47
N TYR A 241 -3.26 4.99 -12.19
CA TYR A 241 -4.13 5.23 -11.05
C TYR A 241 -3.90 4.20 -9.92
N GLY A 242 -2.82 3.42 -9.99
CA GLY A 242 -2.46 2.45 -8.96
C GLY A 242 -3.28 1.16 -9.00
N THR A 243 -3.95 0.84 -10.12
CA THR A 243 -4.60 -0.46 -10.33
C THR A 243 -3.81 -1.27 -11.35
N TYR A 244 -3.01 -2.20 -10.88
CA TYR A 244 -2.19 -3.08 -11.72
C TYR A 244 -2.98 -4.35 -12.03
N ILE A 245 -3.15 -4.69 -13.31
CA ILE A 245 -3.96 -5.84 -13.73
C ILE A 245 -3.03 -6.86 -14.39
N ILE A 246 -2.81 -8.00 -13.72
CA ILE A 246 -2.00 -9.10 -14.25
C ILE A 246 -2.86 -9.96 -15.15
N ASP A 247 -2.35 -10.28 -16.34
CA ASP A 247 -2.97 -11.27 -17.20
C ASP A 247 -2.74 -12.68 -16.63
N ARG A 248 -3.82 -13.32 -16.19
CA ARG A 248 -3.83 -14.72 -15.75
C ARG A 248 -4.72 -15.61 -16.63
N ARG A 249 -5.34 -15.03 -17.67
CA ARG A 249 -6.31 -15.73 -18.53
C ARG A 249 -5.61 -16.48 -19.66
N TYR A 250 -4.61 -15.86 -20.28
CA TYR A 250 -3.92 -16.40 -21.44
C TYR A 250 -2.52 -16.97 -21.14
N PRO A 251 -1.67 -16.34 -20.32
CA PRO A 251 -0.31 -16.81 -20.12
C PRO A 251 -0.22 -17.97 -19.13
N ALA A 252 0.90 -18.69 -19.18
CA ALA A 252 1.24 -19.72 -18.21
C ALA A 252 1.54 -19.12 -16.83
N PHE A 253 1.44 -19.95 -15.78
CA PHE A 253 1.73 -19.56 -14.40
C PHE A 253 3.08 -18.86 -14.23
N GLU A 254 4.13 -19.39 -14.87
CA GLU A 254 5.49 -18.85 -14.79
C GLU A 254 5.60 -17.42 -15.34
N LYS A 255 4.86 -17.12 -16.41
CA LYS A 255 4.83 -15.79 -17.01
C LYS A 255 4.03 -14.82 -16.13
N ALA A 256 2.89 -15.24 -15.61
CA ALA A 256 2.13 -14.43 -14.65
C ALA A 256 2.92 -14.13 -13.36
N ALA A 257 3.77 -15.07 -12.91
CA ALA A 257 4.65 -14.87 -11.75
C ALA A 257 5.75 -13.86 -12.05
N GLU A 258 6.30 -13.89 -13.26
CA GLU A 258 7.28 -12.90 -13.72
C GLU A 258 6.66 -11.51 -13.82
N ASP A 259 5.50 -11.40 -14.48
CA ASP A 259 4.80 -10.12 -14.65
C ASP A 259 4.39 -9.51 -13.31
N LEU A 260 3.95 -10.34 -12.35
CA LEU A 260 3.66 -9.89 -11.00
C LEU A 260 4.93 -9.37 -10.28
N ALA A 261 6.05 -10.09 -10.41
CA ALA A 261 7.32 -9.66 -9.83
C ALA A 261 7.82 -8.34 -10.45
N ASP A 262 7.67 -8.17 -11.76
CA ASP A 262 8.06 -6.95 -12.48
C ASP A 262 7.20 -5.75 -12.07
N ASN A 263 5.89 -5.93 -11.91
CA ASN A 263 5.01 -4.87 -11.39
C ASN A 263 5.39 -4.47 -9.96
N MET A 264 5.68 -5.43 -9.09
CA MET A 264 6.15 -5.15 -7.73
C MET A 264 7.51 -4.45 -7.73
N LEU A 265 8.44 -4.86 -8.60
CA LEU A 265 9.74 -4.21 -8.75
C LEU A 265 9.59 -2.76 -9.24
N GLY A 266 8.74 -2.53 -10.24
CA GLY A 266 8.42 -1.19 -10.73
C GLY A 266 7.86 -0.28 -9.64
N PHE A 267 7.02 -0.83 -8.75
CA PHE A 267 6.54 -0.10 -7.57
C PHE A 267 7.66 0.19 -6.57
N CYS A 268 8.57 -0.77 -6.33
CA CYS A 268 9.73 -0.58 -5.46
C CYS A 268 10.67 0.53 -5.93
N LYS A 269 10.77 0.75 -7.25
CA LYS A 269 11.60 1.81 -7.86
C LYS A 269 11.00 3.21 -7.75
N GLN A 270 9.74 3.34 -7.33
CA GLN A 270 9.13 4.66 -7.17
C GLN A 270 9.72 5.42 -6.00
N THR A 271 9.84 6.74 -6.12
CA THR A 271 10.17 7.62 -4.99
C THR A 271 8.99 7.80 -4.04
N ARG A 272 9.24 8.27 -2.81
CA ARG A 272 8.18 8.59 -1.84
C ARG A 272 7.15 9.57 -2.43
N ARG A 273 7.60 10.59 -3.16
CA ARG A 273 6.72 11.57 -3.82
C ARG A 273 5.84 10.92 -4.90
N GLN A 274 6.42 10.05 -5.74
CA GLN A 274 5.66 9.30 -6.75
C GLN A 274 4.60 8.39 -6.12
N ARG A 275 4.94 7.69 -5.03
CA ARG A 275 3.97 6.86 -4.28
C ARG A 275 2.82 7.70 -3.71
N ILE A 276 3.10 8.87 -3.13
CA ILE A 276 2.06 9.79 -2.62
C ILE A 276 1.12 10.24 -3.74
N ILE A 277 1.69 10.65 -4.89
CA ILE A 277 0.89 11.06 -6.06
C ILE A 277 0.02 9.90 -6.55
N GLN A 278 0.56 8.69 -6.60
CA GLN A 278 -0.21 7.51 -7.02
C GLN A 278 -1.35 7.21 -6.04
N ARG A 279 -1.13 7.27 -4.72
CA ARG A 279 -2.19 7.10 -3.71
C ARG A 279 -3.34 8.09 -3.91
N ASN A 280 -3.03 9.37 -4.14
CA ASN A 280 -4.03 10.40 -4.42
C ASN A 280 -4.81 10.11 -5.71
N ARG A 281 -4.15 9.56 -6.74
CA ARG A 281 -4.84 9.14 -7.98
C ARG A 281 -5.72 7.91 -7.76
N THR A 282 -5.26 6.95 -6.95
CA THR A 282 -6.03 5.76 -6.60
C THR A 282 -7.31 6.13 -5.85
N GLU A 283 -7.24 7.05 -4.89
CA GLU A 283 -8.40 7.50 -4.13
C GLU A 283 -9.49 8.12 -5.03
N ARG A 284 -9.10 8.85 -6.09
CA ARG A 284 -10.06 9.44 -7.06
C ARG A 284 -10.91 8.39 -7.78
N LEU A 285 -10.47 7.13 -7.82
CA LEU A 285 -11.25 6.04 -8.39
C LEU A 285 -12.35 5.52 -7.45
N SER A 286 -12.35 5.93 -6.17
CA SER A 286 -13.35 5.52 -5.19
C SER A 286 -14.78 5.88 -5.60
N ASP A 287 -14.98 7.05 -6.21
CA ASP A 287 -16.28 7.49 -6.70
C ASP A 287 -16.86 6.53 -7.74
N PHE A 288 -16.03 5.93 -8.61
CA PHE A 288 -16.47 4.95 -9.60
C PHE A 288 -17.02 3.66 -8.98
N LEU A 289 -16.58 3.35 -7.75
CA LEU A 289 -16.98 2.17 -7.01
C LEU A 289 -18.16 2.43 -6.05
N ASP A 290 -18.63 3.67 -5.94
CA ASP A 290 -19.77 4.03 -5.09
C ASP A 290 -21.10 3.47 -5.65
N TRP A 291 -22.01 3.08 -4.75
CA TRP A 291 -23.35 2.60 -5.11
C TRP A 291 -24.21 3.62 -5.86
N LYS A 292 -23.92 4.91 -5.75
CA LYS A 292 -24.53 5.96 -6.60
C LYS A 292 -24.27 5.67 -8.08
N ASN A 293 -23.10 5.15 -8.42
CA ASN A 293 -22.72 4.78 -9.78
C ASN A 293 -23.09 3.32 -10.10
N LEU A 294 -22.75 2.37 -9.22
CA LEU A 294 -23.00 0.94 -9.47
C LEU A 294 -24.49 0.57 -9.39
N GLY A 295 -25.29 1.30 -8.61
CA GLY A 295 -26.73 1.06 -8.44
C GLY A 295 -27.53 1.27 -9.73
N ARG A 296 -27.00 1.99 -10.71
CA ARG A 296 -27.66 2.17 -12.02
C ARG A 296 -27.91 0.83 -12.72
N TYR A 297 -26.99 -0.13 -12.60
CA TYR A 297 -27.13 -1.45 -13.23
C TYR A 297 -28.28 -2.25 -12.62
N TYR A 298 -28.57 -2.08 -11.33
CA TYR A 298 -29.75 -2.68 -10.69
C TYR A 298 -31.05 -2.05 -11.18
N THR A 299 -31.05 -0.74 -11.43
CA THR A 299 -32.20 -0.04 -12.03
C THR A 299 -32.44 -0.50 -13.46
N GLU A 300 -31.40 -0.65 -14.26
CA GLU A 300 -31.50 -1.17 -15.64
C GLU A 300 -31.98 -2.63 -15.68
N ALA A 301 -31.48 -3.49 -14.79
CA ALA A 301 -31.95 -4.87 -14.68
C ALA A 301 -33.45 -4.96 -14.36
N ARG A 302 -33.94 -4.11 -13.43
CA ARG A 302 -35.38 -4.04 -13.09
C ARG A 302 -36.23 -3.54 -14.25
N LYS A 303 -35.78 -2.49 -14.95
CA LYS A 303 -36.45 -1.98 -16.16
C LYS A 303 -36.53 -3.06 -17.25
N LEU A 304 -35.44 -3.80 -17.49
CA LEU A 304 -35.42 -4.89 -18.46
C LEU A 304 -36.36 -6.03 -18.08
N ALA A 305 -36.47 -6.36 -16.79
CA ALA A 305 -37.42 -7.36 -16.31
C ALA A 305 -38.88 -6.91 -16.54
N LEU A 306 -39.21 -5.65 -16.21
CA LEU A 306 -40.53 -5.09 -16.45
C LEU A 306 -40.88 -5.07 -17.95
N ALA A 307 -39.94 -4.65 -18.79
CA ALA A 307 -40.09 -4.62 -20.24
C ALA A 307 -40.43 -5.99 -20.86
N ARG A 308 -39.93 -7.08 -20.27
CA ARG A 308 -40.21 -8.45 -20.75
C ARG A 308 -41.57 -8.99 -20.29
N VAL A 309 -42.07 -8.50 -19.16
CA VAL A 309 -43.35 -8.96 -18.57
C VAL A 309 -44.53 -8.11 -19.05
N LEU A 310 -44.31 -6.81 -19.28
CA LEU A 310 -45.32 -5.83 -19.67
C LEU A 310 -44.88 -5.03 -20.91
N PRO A 311 -44.78 -5.65 -22.09
CA PRO A 311 -44.30 -4.98 -23.30
C PRO A 311 -45.19 -3.79 -23.71
N ASP A 312 -46.52 -3.97 -23.70
CA ASP A 312 -47.47 -2.98 -24.24
C ASP A 312 -47.56 -1.67 -23.43
N ASN A 313 -47.24 -1.71 -22.13
CA ASN A 313 -47.35 -0.53 -21.24
C ASN A 313 -46.05 0.26 -21.10
N ILE A 314 -44.93 -0.26 -21.61
CA ILE A 314 -43.58 0.30 -21.36
C ILE A 314 -42.83 0.52 -22.68
N GLN A 315 -43.47 0.31 -23.84
CA GLN A 315 -42.87 0.45 -25.17
C GLN A 315 -42.17 1.82 -25.36
N GLU A 316 -42.81 2.92 -24.93
CA GLU A 316 -42.23 4.28 -25.00
C GLU A 316 -41.02 4.46 -24.05
N GLU A 317 -41.08 3.92 -22.83
CA GLU A 317 -39.96 3.96 -21.87
C GLU A 317 -38.78 3.09 -22.32
N ILE A 318 -39.05 1.93 -22.95
CA ILE A 318 -38.03 1.04 -23.52
C ILE A 318 -37.34 1.70 -24.72
N GLU A 319 -38.08 2.40 -25.59
CA GLU A 319 -37.51 3.15 -26.70
C GLU A 319 -36.65 4.34 -26.24
N LEU A 320 -37.07 5.05 -25.19
CA LEU A 320 -36.27 6.09 -24.53
C LEU A 320 -34.98 5.55 -23.92
N LEU A 321 -35.02 4.36 -23.32
CA LEU A 321 -33.83 3.67 -22.79
C LEU A 321 -32.89 3.20 -23.89
N HIS A 322 -33.40 2.66 -25.00
CA HIS A 322 -32.57 2.28 -26.14
C HIS A 322 -31.93 3.48 -26.83
N LYS A 323 -32.61 4.63 -26.89
CA LYS A 323 -32.01 5.90 -27.34
C LYS A 323 -30.95 6.41 -26.37
N SER A 324 -31.12 6.25 -25.05
CA SER A 324 -30.10 6.64 -24.06
C SER A 324 -28.89 5.70 -24.06
N LYS A 325 -29.04 4.41 -24.41
CA LYS A 325 -27.92 3.48 -24.60
C LYS A 325 -26.94 3.96 -25.68
N MET A 326 -27.40 4.65 -26.74
CA MET A 326 -26.48 5.20 -27.74
C MET A 326 -25.71 6.45 -27.29
N SER A 327 -26.16 7.18 -26.25
CA SER A 327 -25.43 8.36 -25.75
C SER A 327 -24.65 8.13 -24.44
N SER A 328 -24.98 7.07 -23.69
CA SER A 328 -24.44 6.81 -22.34
C SER A 328 -23.41 5.67 -22.25
N PHE A 329 -23.25 4.86 -23.29
CA PHE A 329 -22.06 4.01 -23.50
C PHE A 329 -20.89 4.81 -24.08
N LYS A 330 -20.88 6.14 -23.93
CA LYS A 330 -19.60 6.84 -23.98
C LYS A 330 -18.76 6.22 -22.86
N ARG A 331 -17.63 5.60 -23.24
CA ARG A 331 -16.46 5.41 -22.38
C ARG A 331 -16.49 6.52 -21.33
N ALA A 332 -16.34 6.17 -20.04
CA ALA A 332 -16.22 7.18 -19.00
C ALA A 332 -15.37 8.34 -19.56
N PRO A 333 -15.83 9.60 -19.48
CA PRO A 333 -15.18 10.72 -20.16
C PRO A 333 -13.68 10.56 -19.94
N SER A 334 -12.90 10.62 -21.03
CA SER A 334 -11.47 10.36 -20.94
C SER A 334 -10.93 11.13 -19.75
N LEU A 335 -10.14 10.46 -18.93
CA LEU A 335 -9.57 11.02 -17.70
C LEU A 335 -8.71 12.27 -17.97
N ALA A 336 -8.58 12.71 -19.23
CA ALA A 336 -8.16 14.05 -19.62
C ALA A 336 -8.92 15.16 -18.86
N ASN A 337 -10.17 14.95 -18.46
CA ASN A 337 -10.93 15.92 -17.65
C ASN A 337 -10.61 15.87 -16.14
N LEU A 338 -9.85 14.87 -15.67
CA LEU A 338 -9.36 14.73 -14.29
C LEU A 338 -7.86 15.03 -14.16
N SER A 339 -7.18 15.28 -15.28
CA SER A 339 -5.89 15.97 -15.32
C SER A 339 -6.12 17.48 -15.36
N ILE A 340 -5.34 18.22 -14.58
CA ILE A 340 -5.44 19.67 -14.32
C ILE A 340 -6.50 20.06 -13.27
N ALA A 341 -6.43 19.44 -12.09
CA ALA A 341 -6.63 20.22 -10.88
C ALA A 341 -5.24 20.42 -10.27
N ALA A 342 -4.70 21.62 -10.43
CA ALA A 342 -3.54 22.05 -9.65
C ALA A 342 -3.88 21.86 -8.16
N SER A 343 -2.92 21.37 -7.40
CA SER A 343 -3.00 21.33 -5.93
C SER A 343 -3.50 22.70 -5.43
N PRO A 344 -4.48 22.77 -4.50
CA PRO A 344 -4.90 24.06 -3.97
C PRO A 344 -3.77 24.64 -3.10
N PHE A 345 -2.85 25.37 -3.72
CA PHE A 345 -2.06 26.40 -3.06
C PHE A 345 -3.02 27.54 -2.74
N ASN A 346 -3.70 27.46 -1.60
CA ASN A 346 -4.18 28.59 -0.80
C ASN A 346 -5.05 28.09 0.37
N SER A 347 -4.41 27.54 1.40
CA SER A 347 -5.00 27.61 2.74
C SER A 347 -4.76 29.01 3.29
N ARG A 348 -5.81 29.84 3.34
CA ARG A 348 -5.83 31.03 4.20
C ARG A 348 -5.53 30.63 5.65
N PRO A 349 -4.76 31.41 6.41
CA PRO A 349 -4.32 31.03 7.73
C PRO A 349 -5.50 31.08 8.71
N ALA A 350 -5.70 29.98 9.45
CA ALA A 350 -6.47 30.04 10.68
C ALA A 350 -5.72 30.93 11.69
N SER A 351 -6.49 31.69 12.44
CA SER A 351 -6.03 32.73 13.37
C SER A 351 -5.00 32.24 14.39
N ARG A 352 -3.99 33.10 14.58
CA ARG A 352 -2.89 33.08 15.55
C ARG A 352 -3.31 32.71 16.97
N HIS A 353 -2.59 31.76 17.59
CA HIS A 353 -2.09 31.88 18.97
C HIS A 353 -0.62 31.41 19.01
N ALA A 354 0.19 32.16 19.75
CA ALA A 354 1.61 32.38 19.50
C ALA A 354 2.55 31.58 20.42
N SER A 355 3.67 31.10 19.87
CA SER A 355 5.07 31.13 20.36
C SER A 355 5.90 30.24 19.40
N HIS A 356 6.76 30.79 18.53
CA HIS A 356 8.23 30.99 18.73
C HIS A 356 8.86 29.73 19.38
N ASP A 357 9.71 28.95 18.71
CA ASP A 357 10.89 29.35 17.93
C ASP A 357 11.19 28.42 16.73
N ASP A 358 12.17 28.89 15.97
CA ASP A 358 12.69 28.51 14.66
C ASP A 358 13.31 27.10 14.55
N ASP A 359 13.28 26.55 13.33
CA ASP A 359 14.40 25.75 12.79
C ASP A 359 14.41 25.93 11.25
N GLU A 360 15.48 26.56 10.77
CA GLU A 360 15.82 26.77 9.37
C GLU A 360 16.46 25.49 8.81
N ASP A 361 15.85 24.87 7.79
CA ASP A 361 16.52 23.88 6.95
C ASP A 361 16.79 24.49 5.57
N GLU A 362 18.09 24.60 5.23
CA GLU A 362 18.60 25.08 3.95
C GLU A 362 18.18 24.16 2.79
N GLU A 363 17.36 24.68 1.86
CA GLU A 363 17.10 24.04 0.57
C GLU A 363 18.35 24.11 -0.33
N GLN A 364 19.07 22.98 -0.47
CA GLN A 364 19.99 22.78 -1.58
C GLN A 364 19.22 22.59 -2.89
N ASN A 365 19.22 23.65 -3.69
CA ASN A 365 18.58 23.77 -4.98
C ASN A 365 19.36 22.99 -6.05
N ASN A 366 19.13 21.67 -6.15
CA ASN A 366 19.61 20.87 -7.28
C ASN A 366 18.60 20.95 -8.44
N ASN A 367 18.70 22.02 -9.23
CA ASN A 367 18.12 22.10 -10.57
C ASN A 367 18.99 21.30 -11.55
N GLU A 368 18.68 20.03 -11.75
CA GLU A 368 19.07 19.34 -12.99
C GLU A 368 17.90 19.44 -14.00
N PRO A 369 18.16 19.81 -15.27
CA PRO A 369 17.12 19.90 -16.28
C PRO A 369 16.62 18.50 -16.66
N ILE A 370 15.30 18.37 -16.76
CA ILE A 370 14.61 17.21 -17.31
C ILE A 370 15.05 17.09 -18.78
N GLU A 371 15.65 15.96 -19.17
CA GLU A 371 15.93 15.66 -20.58
C GLU A 371 14.59 15.40 -21.30
N ASP A 372 14.31 16.21 -22.33
CA ASP A 372 13.15 16.06 -23.21
C ASP A 372 13.28 14.78 -24.06
N ILE A 373 12.25 13.94 -24.05
CA ILE A 373 12.15 12.74 -24.90
C ILE A 373 11.47 13.16 -26.22
N TYR A 374 12.17 12.95 -27.34
CA TYR A 374 11.68 13.17 -28.70
C TYR A 374 11.32 11.83 -29.35
N ASP A 375 10.30 11.80 -30.20
CA ASP A 375 10.03 10.69 -31.11
C ASP A 375 11.05 10.68 -32.27
N ASP A 376 11.13 9.57 -33.03
CA ASP A 376 12.04 9.38 -34.18
C ASP A 376 11.85 10.41 -35.32
N ASP A 377 10.80 11.23 -35.27
CA ASP A 377 10.52 12.32 -36.20
C ASP A 377 10.79 13.73 -35.64
N GLY A 378 11.32 13.84 -34.42
CA GLY A 378 11.77 15.10 -33.83
C GLY A 378 10.65 15.98 -33.27
N THR A 379 9.46 15.43 -33.01
CA THR A 379 8.33 16.17 -32.43
C THR A 379 8.33 16.10 -30.89
N LEU A 380 8.12 17.24 -30.21
CA LEU A 380 7.96 17.33 -28.76
C LEU A 380 6.61 16.70 -28.33
N MET A 381 6.65 15.71 -27.44
CA MET A 381 5.49 14.92 -26.99
C MET A 381 4.43 15.67 -26.15
N PHE A 382 4.50 17.01 -26.01
CA PHE A 382 3.46 17.80 -25.34
C PHE A 382 3.27 19.17 -25.99
N SER A 383 2.33 19.29 -26.94
CA SER A 383 1.36 20.40 -26.97
C SER A 383 0.37 20.23 -28.13
N LYS A 384 -0.92 20.18 -27.80
CA LYS A 384 -1.95 20.87 -28.59
C LYS A 384 -3.14 21.17 -27.70
N ASP A 385 -3.69 22.37 -27.92
CA ASP A 385 -4.93 22.93 -27.40
C ASP A 385 -4.83 23.71 -26.07
N MET A 386 -4.02 24.77 -26.10
CA MET A 386 -4.21 25.98 -25.31
C MET A 386 -4.49 27.12 -26.30
N ASN A 387 -5.73 27.30 -26.75
CA ASN A 387 -6.16 28.55 -27.43
C ASN A 387 -7.69 28.82 -27.46
N ASP A 388 -8.56 27.97 -26.92
CA ASP A 388 -10.03 28.19 -26.96
C ASP A 388 -10.67 28.59 -25.61
N VAL A 389 -9.91 29.09 -24.64
CA VAL A 389 -10.41 29.34 -23.26
C VAL A 389 -10.79 30.81 -22.97
N GLU A 390 -10.60 31.75 -23.89
CA GLU A 390 -10.89 33.17 -23.60
C GLU A 390 -12.29 33.71 -24.00
N GLU A 391 -13.16 32.92 -24.65
CA GLU A 391 -14.49 33.44 -25.09
C GLU A 391 -15.71 32.91 -24.31
N GLY A 392 -15.54 32.09 -23.28
CA GLY A 392 -16.65 31.45 -22.55
C GLY A 392 -17.18 32.14 -21.29
N ILE A 393 -16.48 33.15 -20.73
CA ILE A 393 -16.78 33.68 -19.37
C ILE A 393 -17.57 35.01 -19.43
N LYS A 394 -18.62 35.05 -20.25
CA LYS A 394 -19.64 36.11 -20.19
C LYS A 394 -21.02 35.53 -20.52
N ASN A 395 -21.60 34.73 -19.63
CA ASN A 395 -23.05 34.67 -19.37
C ASN A 395 -23.42 33.49 -18.46
N THR A 396 -23.43 33.71 -17.16
CA THR A 396 -24.34 32.95 -16.29
C THR A 396 -24.82 33.84 -15.15
N ARG A 397 -25.97 34.49 -15.38
CA ARG A 397 -26.79 35.12 -14.34
C ARG A 397 -27.54 34.02 -13.58
N VAL A 398 -27.53 34.15 -12.25
CA VAL A 398 -28.61 33.91 -11.29
C VAL A 398 -29.81 33.11 -11.82
N TYR A 399 -30.01 31.89 -11.28
CA TYR A 399 -31.18 31.49 -10.48
C TYR A 399 -30.84 30.26 -9.64
#